data_AF-A0A836JLB7-F1
#
_entry.id   AF-A0A836JLB7-F1
#
_cell.length_a   1.000
_cell.length_b   1.000
_cell.length_c   1.000
_cell.angle_alpha   90.00
_cell.angle_beta   90.00
_cell.angle_gamma   90.00
#
_symmetry.space_group_name_H-M   'P 1'
#
loop_
_entity.id
_entity.type
_entity.pdbx_description
1 polymer ?
#
loop_
_entity_poly.entity_id
_entity_poly.type
_entity_poly.pdbx_seq_one_letter_code
_entity_poly.pdbx_strand_id
1 'polypeptide(L)'
;MRLSRALKEKRPLYAQRHDKVILLHDNARPHVAKPVKTYIAPSDFHLFRSMEHGLADRRFHSYEEAQKWIDSWIASKDMSFFRWEKVVSSDGQYFK
;
A
#
# COMPACT_ATOMS: atom_id res chain seq x y z
N MET A 1 -15.97 12.00 5.40
CA MET A 1 -15.49 12.00 6.81
C MET A 1 -13.95 12.02 6.78
N ARG A 2 -13.27 12.94 7.47
CA ARG A 2 -11.79 13.00 7.47
C ARG A 2 -11.21 11.90 8.36
N LEU A 3 -10.23 11.13 7.86
CA LEU A 3 -9.59 10.03 8.59
C LEU A 3 -9.03 10.50 9.94
N SER A 4 -8.36 11.66 9.94
CA SER A 4 -7.81 12.29 11.14
C SER A 4 -8.86 12.60 12.22
N ARG A 5 -10.10 12.93 11.82
CA ARG A 5 -11.23 13.13 12.75
C ARG A 5 -11.74 11.79 13.30
N ALA A 6 -11.96 10.81 12.42
CA ALA A 6 -12.45 9.48 12.81
C ALA A 6 -11.49 8.76 13.76
N LEU A 7 -10.17 8.89 13.56
CA LEU A 7 -9.16 8.33 14.45
C LEU A 7 -9.19 8.95 15.84
N LYS A 8 -9.38 10.27 15.95
CA LYS A 8 -9.50 10.96 17.25
C LYS A 8 -10.74 10.50 18.02
N GLU A 9 -11.87 10.34 17.33
CA GLU A 9 -13.13 9.90 17.94
C GLU A 9 -13.08 8.42 18.36
N LYS A 10 -12.58 7.54 17.50
CA LYS A 10 -12.60 6.08 17.74
C LYS A 10 -11.43 5.57 18.57
N ARG A 11 -10.32 6.32 18.64
CA ARG A 11 -9.08 5.89 19.30
C ARG A 11 -8.43 7.07 20.06
N PRO A 12 -9.00 7.52 21.19
CA PRO A 12 -8.48 8.68 21.94
C PRO A 12 -7.03 8.53 22.41
N LEU A 13 -6.60 7.30 22.75
CA LEU A 13 -5.21 6.99 23.12
C LEU A 13 -4.22 7.15 21.94
N TYR A 14 -4.70 7.19 20.70
CA TYR A 14 -3.86 7.40 19.51
C TYR A 14 -3.24 8.80 19.48
N ALA A 15 -3.92 9.80 20.08
CA ALA A 15 -3.41 11.15 20.17
C ALA A 15 -2.15 11.26 21.07
N GLN A 16 -2.01 10.36 22.04
CA GLN A 16 -0.95 10.36 23.06
C GLN A 16 0.28 9.53 22.68
N ARG A 17 0.23 8.75 21.59
CA ARG A 17 1.39 7.97 21.13
C ARG A 17 2.40 8.86 20.41
N HIS A 18 3.68 8.73 20.79
CA HIS A 18 4.79 9.42 20.14
C HIS A 18 5.10 8.79 18.76
N ASP A 19 5.04 7.47 18.65
CA ASP A 19 5.21 6.73 17.39
C ASP A 19 3.86 6.34 16.78
N LYS A 20 3.30 7.25 15.99
CA LYS A 20 2.01 7.06 15.30
C LYS A 20 2.19 6.23 14.04
N VAL A 21 2.32 4.92 14.19
CA VAL A 21 2.21 3.99 13.05
C VAL A 21 0.74 3.89 12.64
N ILE A 22 0.42 4.22 11.38
CA ILE A 22 -0.90 4.02 10.77
C ILE A 22 -0.76 2.87 9.79
N LEU A 23 -1.43 1.75 10.07
CA LEU A 23 -1.55 0.67 9.09
C LEU A 23 -2.68 1.03 8.12
N LEU A 24 -2.33 1.27 6.86
CA LEU A 24 -3.28 1.39 5.77
C LEU A 24 -3.28 0.06 5.01
N HIS A 25 -4.40 -0.65 5.07
CA HIS A 25 -4.62 -1.88 4.31
C HIS A 25 -6.04 -1.85 3.74
N ASP A 26 -6.31 -2.66 2.73
CA ASP A 26 -7.65 -2.86 2.20
C ASP A 26 -8.49 -3.69 3.18
N ASN A 27 -9.80 -3.43 3.24
CA ASN A 27 -10.71 -4.22 4.07
C ASN A 27 -11.18 -5.51 3.37
N ALA A 28 -10.36 -6.07 2.47
CA ALA A 28 -10.73 -7.25 1.69
C ALA A 28 -11.10 -8.41 2.63
N ARG A 29 -12.37 -8.82 2.57
CA ARG A 29 -12.83 -10.05 3.21
C ARG A 29 -12.38 -11.25 2.35
N PRO A 30 -12.14 -12.42 2.94
CA PRO A 30 -11.91 -13.65 2.17
C PRO A 30 -13.08 -13.89 1.22
N HIS A 31 -12.82 -13.76 -0.09
CA HIS A 31 -13.48 -14.26 -1.31
C HIS A 31 -15.01 -14.58 -1.38
N VAL A 32 -15.89 -14.10 -0.49
CA VAL A 32 -17.36 -14.35 -0.60
C VAL A 32 -18.22 -13.07 -0.51
N ALA A 33 -17.63 -11.88 -0.40
CA ALA A 33 -18.38 -10.63 -0.28
C ALA A 33 -18.42 -9.85 -1.61
N LYS A 34 -19.59 -9.24 -1.89
CA LYS A 34 -19.93 -8.45 -3.09
C LYS A 34 -18.80 -7.50 -3.53
N PRO A 35 -18.59 -7.32 -4.84
CA PRO A 35 -17.49 -6.50 -5.35
C PRO A 35 -17.71 -5.04 -4.97
N VAL A 36 -16.98 -4.59 -3.95
CA VAL A 36 -16.79 -3.16 -3.72
C VAL A 36 -15.76 -2.71 -4.75
N LYS A 37 -16.24 -2.37 -5.96
CA LYS A 37 -15.49 -1.45 -6.81
C LYS A 37 -15.32 -0.16 -6.02
N THR A 38 -14.23 0.55 -6.29
CA THR A 38 -13.99 1.98 -5.98
C THR A 38 -13.07 2.37 -4.82
N TYR A 39 -12.16 1.53 -4.29
CA TYR A 39 -11.09 2.07 -3.42
C TYR A 39 -9.78 1.29 -3.56
N ILE A 40 -8.95 1.71 -4.52
CA ILE A 40 -7.62 1.14 -4.78
C ILE A 40 -6.64 1.73 -3.75
N ALA A 41 -5.89 0.89 -3.04
CA ALA A 41 -4.89 1.35 -2.08
C ALA A 41 -3.71 1.99 -2.84
N PRO A 42 -3.02 3.00 -2.27
CA PRO A 42 -1.85 3.60 -2.92
C PRO A 42 -0.76 2.59 -3.31
N SER A 43 -0.65 1.47 -2.58
CA SER A 43 0.20 0.32 -2.92
C SER A 43 -0.11 -0.25 -4.30
N ASP A 44 -1.39 -0.39 -4.62
CA ASP A 44 -1.90 -1.01 -5.85
C ASP A 44 -1.53 -0.19 -7.09
N PHE A 45 -1.50 1.14 -6.96
CA PHE A 45 -1.19 2.02 -8.10
C PHE A 45 0.32 2.27 -8.30
N HIS A 46 1.12 2.27 -7.24
CA HIS A 46 2.55 2.63 -7.33
C HIS A 46 3.46 1.40 -7.28
N LEU A 47 3.33 0.58 -6.23
CA LEU A 47 4.20 -0.58 -6.01
C LEU A 47 3.91 -1.68 -7.03
N PHE A 48 2.66 -2.15 -7.09
CA PHE A 48 2.27 -3.25 -7.97
C PHE A 48 2.35 -2.89 -9.45
N ARG A 49 1.99 -1.66 -9.82
CA ARG A 49 2.15 -1.17 -11.20
C ARG A 49 3.61 -1.10 -11.66
N SER A 50 4.50 -0.64 -10.79
CA SER A 50 5.95 -0.63 -11.08
C SER A 50 6.51 -2.05 -11.20
N MET A 51 6.03 -2.96 -10.36
CA MET A 51 6.39 -4.37 -10.39
C MET A 51 5.89 -5.05 -11.67
N GLU A 52 4.64 -4.77 -12.09
CA GLU A 52 4.04 -5.29 -13.34
C GLU A 52 4.90 -4.95 -14.56
N HIS A 53 5.35 -3.70 -14.69
CA HIS A 53 6.29 -3.32 -15.76
C HIS A 53 7.61 -4.10 -15.70
N GLY A 54 8.13 -4.37 -14.50
CA GLY A 54 9.35 -5.18 -14.33
C GLY A 54 9.17 -6.68 -14.64
N LEU A 55 7.92 -7.15 -14.57
CA LEU A 55 7.51 -8.54 -14.80
C LEU A 55 7.10 -8.83 -16.24
N ALA A 56 6.73 -7.82 -17.03
CA ALA A 56 6.08 -7.97 -18.34
C ALA A 56 6.76 -8.98 -19.29
N ASP A 57 8.09 -9.09 -19.26
CA ASP A 57 8.85 -9.96 -20.16
C ASP A 57 9.53 -11.16 -19.44
N ARG A 58 9.09 -11.51 -18.24
CA ARG A 58 9.71 -12.56 -17.43
C ARG A 58 8.83 -13.80 -17.31
N ARG A 59 9.45 -14.97 -17.49
CA ARG A 59 8.86 -16.27 -17.14
C ARG A 59 9.72 -16.91 -16.06
N PHE A 60 9.09 -17.31 -14.97
CA PHE A 60 9.73 -18.07 -13.89
C PHE A 60 9.38 -19.55 -14.05
N HIS A 61 10.35 -20.42 -13.79
CA HIS A 61 10.19 -21.88 -13.89
C HIS A 61 10.11 -22.54 -12.51
N SER A 62 10.32 -21.76 -11.44
CA SER A 62 10.15 -22.22 -10.06
C SER A 62 9.72 -21.08 -9.14
N TYR A 63 9.23 -21.45 -7.96
CA TYR A 63 8.87 -20.50 -6.91
C TYR A 63 10.11 -19.76 -6.39
N GLU A 64 11.22 -20.47 -6.22
CA GLU A 64 12.49 -19.91 -5.73
C GLU A 64 13.04 -18.84 -6.67
N GLU A 65 12.88 -19.03 -7.98
CA GLU A 65 13.28 -18.06 -9.00
C GLU A 65 12.44 -16.78 -8.89
N ALA A 66 11.13 -16.92 -8.75
CA ALA A 66 10.20 -15.80 -8.58
C ALA A 66 10.49 -15.05 -7.27
N GLN A 67 10.66 -15.78 -6.16
CA GLN A 67 10.98 -15.19 -4.86
C GLN A 67 12.28 -14.40 -4.92
N LYS A 68 13.35 -14.99 -5.46
CA LYS A 68 14.64 -14.32 -5.59
C LYS A 68 14.57 -13.07 -6.46
N TRP A 69 13.76 -13.09 -7.51
CA TRP A 69 13.53 -11.91 -8.34
C TRP A 69 12.82 -10.80 -7.57
N ILE A 70 11.77 -11.13 -6.82
CA ILE A 70 11.03 -10.15 -5.99
C ILE A 70 11.97 -9.54 -4.94
N ASP A 71 12.74 -10.37 -4.22
CA ASP A 71 13.69 -9.91 -3.21
C ASP A 71 14.73 -8.95 -3.82
N SER A 72 15.29 -9.32 -4.97
CA SER A 72 16.26 -8.50 -5.70
C SER A 72 15.63 -7.19 -6.22
N TRP A 73 14.38 -7.25 -6.69
CA TRP A 73 13.66 -6.08 -7.19
C TRP A 73 13.35 -5.10 -6.06
N ILE A 74 12.89 -5.57 -4.90
CA ILE A 74 12.65 -4.74 -3.71
C ILE A 74 13.96 -4.10 -3.25
N ALA A 75 15.04 -4.90 -3.15
CA ALA A 75 16.36 -4.40 -2.76
C ALA A 75 16.95 -3.37 -3.73
N SER A 76 16.51 -3.37 -5.00
CA SER A 76 16.93 -2.39 -6.00
C SER A 76 16.29 -1.01 -5.84
N LYS A 77 15.27 -0.87 -4.99
CA LYS A 77 14.54 0.40 -4.82
C LYS A 77 15.11 1.21 -3.67
N ASP A 78 15.30 2.50 -3.92
CA ASP A 78 15.66 3.45 -2.87
C ASP A 78 14.52 3.61 -1.86
N MET A 79 14.84 3.98 -0.61
CA MET A 79 13.84 4.20 0.44
C MET A 79 12.78 5.23 0.02
N SER A 80 13.14 6.23 -0.78
CA SER A 80 12.22 7.24 -1.33
C SER A 80 11.15 6.64 -2.25
N PHE A 81 11.42 5.50 -2.91
CA PHE A 81 10.44 4.81 -3.74
C PHE A 81 9.22 4.35 -2.92
N PHE A 82 9.45 3.95 -1.67
CA PHE A 82 8.41 3.54 -0.72
C PHE A 82 7.79 4.72 0.04
N ARG A 83 8.36 5.92 -0.06
CA ARG A 83 7.80 7.11 0.56
C ARG A 83 6.61 7.61 -0.26
N TRP A 84 5.42 7.46 0.29
CA TRP A 84 4.20 8.01 -0.29
C TRP A 84 4.00 9.47 0.12
N GLU A 85 4.97 10.35 -0.16
CA GLU A 85 4.93 11.76 0.24
C GLU A 85 3.62 12.43 -0.16
N LYS A 86 3.14 12.23 -1.39
CA LYS A 86 1.87 12.79 -1.85
C LYS A 86 0.67 12.31 -1.02
N VAL A 87 0.62 11.04 -0.62
CA VAL A 87 -0.48 10.49 0.19
C VAL A 87 -0.45 11.09 1.60
N VAL A 88 0.74 11.22 2.19
CA VAL A 88 0.92 11.84 3.52
C VAL A 88 0.56 13.33 3.50
N SER A 89 1.02 14.07 2.48
CA SER A 89 0.71 15.50 2.32
C SER A 89 -0.77 15.77 2.00
N SER A 90 -1.50 14.77 1.50
CA SER A 90 -2.92 14.89 1.16
C SER A 90 -3.88 14.72 2.34
N ASP A 91 -3.38 14.31 3.52
CA ASP A 91 -4.20 13.84 4.66
C ASP A 91 -5.27 12.81 4.22
N GLY A 92 -4.95 11.98 3.23
CA GLY A 92 -5.84 10.98 2.65
C GLY A 92 -6.81 11.50 1.57
N GLN A 93 -6.55 12.66 0.96
CA GLN A 93 -7.31 13.11 -0.21
C GLN A 93 -6.85 12.38 -1.48
N TYR A 94 -7.82 11.93 -2.27
CA TYR A 94 -7.56 11.31 -3.57
C TYR A 94 -7.16 12.39 -4.60
N PHE A 95 -6.16 12.08 -5.42
CA PHE A 95 -5.75 12.90 -6.56
C PHE A 95 -6.26 12.27 -7.87
N LYS A 96 -6.55 13.10 -8.87
CA LYS A 96 -6.80 12.65 -10.25
C LYS A 96 -5.48 12.51 -11.01
#